data_AF-A0AAE1P3W6-F1
#
_entry.id   AF-A0AAE1P3W6-F1
#
_cell.length_a   1.000
_cell.length_b   1.000
_cell.length_c   1.000
_cell.angle_alpha   90.00
_cell.angle_beta   90.00
_cell.angle_gamma   90.00
#
_symmetry.space_group_name_H-M   'P 1'
#
loop_
_entity.id
_entity.type
_entity.pdbx_description
1 polymer ?
#
loop_
_entity_poly.entity_id
_entity_poly.type
_entity_poly.pdbx_seq_one_letter_code
_entity_poly.pdbx_strand_id
1 'polypeptide(L)'
;MSLLLRVGGFSFIMFIAYAARPGSSLFSFHPLLMTLSFTGLMTEGLFMFSKSGLAGNQLHSTRVTAHWLILLCVAAAHGFGYAAIYYTKEFNNKPHITSWHDLHNYAGQSAKMLHQY
;
A
#
# COMPACT_ATOMS: atom_id res chain seq x y z
N MET A 1 6.23 -10.11 -20.05
CA MET A 1 6.33 -8.88 -19.22
C MET A 1 5.54 -9.01 -17.91
N SER A 2 4.23 -9.22 -17.94
CA SER A 2 3.38 -9.28 -16.73
C SER A 2 3.75 -10.38 -15.73
N LEU A 3 4.16 -11.56 -16.20
CA LEU A 3 4.60 -12.66 -15.32
C LEU A 3 5.86 -12.31 -14.52
N LEU A 4 6.83 -11.64 -15.14
CA LEU A 4 8.08 -11.23 -14.47
C LEU A 4 7.79 -10.22 -13.36
N LEU A 5 6.88 -9.27 -13.59
CA LEU A 5 6.46 -8.30 -12.59
C LEU A 5 5.76 -8.97 -11.40
N ARG A 6 4.93 -9.98 -11.66
CA ARG A 6 4.28 -10.76 -10.58
C ARG A 6 5.29 -11.55 -9.77
N VAL A 7 6.16 -12.33 -10.43
CA VAL A 7 7.19 -13.13 -9.74
C VAL A 7 8.13 -12.23 -8.94
N GLY A 8 8.60 -11.12 -9.54
CA GLY A 8 9.40 -10.11 -8.85
C GLY A 8 8.66 -9.52 -7.66
N GLY A 9 7.40 -9.11 -7.83
CA GLY A 9 6.57 -8.57 -6.76
C GLY A 9 6.35 -9.55 -5.61
N PHE A 10 6.03 -10.81 -5.90
CA PHE A 10 5.89 -11.85 -4.88
C PHE A 10 7.21 -12.11 -4.16
N SER A 11 8.32 -12.17 -4.87
CA SER A 11 9.64 -12.34 -4.24
C SER A 11 9.98 -11.18 -3.30
N PHE A 12 9.64 -9.95 -3.68
CA PHE A 12 9.83 -8.76 -2.86
C PHE A 12 8.92 -8.76 -1.63
N ILE A 13 7.65 -9.14 -1.78
CA ILE A 13 6.71 -9.29 -0.66
C ILE A 13 7.23 -10.33 0.34
N MET A 14 7.73 -11.48 -0.13
CA MET A 14 8.29 -12.52 0.73
C MET A 14 9.55 -12.07 1.44
N PHE A 15 10.42 -11.33 0.75
CA PHE A 15 11.61 -10.73 1.35
C PHE A 15 11.23 -9.74 2.47
N ILE A 16 10.29 -8.84 2.22
CA ILE A 16 9.81 -7.90 3.24
C ILE A 16 9.11 -8.64 4.39
N ALA A 17 8.32 -9.67 4.13
CA ALA A 17 7.69 -10.48 5.17
C ALA A 17 8.73 -11.15 6.08
N TYR A 18 9.80 -11.69 5.49
CA TYR A 18 10.92 -12.26 6.23
C TYR A 18 11.67 -11.20 7.06
N ALA A 19 11.97 -10.04 6.46
CA ALA A 19 12.72 -8.97 7.10
C ALA A 19 11.93 -8.27 8.22
N ALA A 20 10.64 -8.01 7.98
CA ALA A 20 9.77 -7.32 8.92
C ALA A 20 9.37 -8.18 10.12
N ARG A 21 9.38 -9.52 9.99
CA ARG A 21 8.93 -10.46 11.05
C ARG A 21 7.57 -10.04 11.61
N PRO A 22 6.50 -10.11 10.80
CA PRO A 22 5.16 -9.70 11.23
C PRO A 22 4.75 -10.44 12.52
N GLY A 23 4.12 -9.71 13.43
CA GLY A 23 3.77 -10.21 14.77
C GLY A 23 4.81 -9.93 15.86
N SER A 24 6.02 -9.50 15.52
CA SER A 24 7.02 -9.06 16.53
C SER A 24 6.70 -7.68 17.12
N SER A 25 6.06 -6.80 16.36
CA SER A 25 5.56 -5.50 16.82
C SER A 25 4.42 -4.99 15.94
N LEU A 26 3.60 -4.06 16.45
CA LEU A 26 2.59 -3.35 15.66
C LEU A 26 3.21 -2.68 14.43
N PHE A 27 4.39 -2.08 14.59
CA PHE A 27 5.14 -1.48 13.49
C PHE A 27 5.51 -2.49 12.39
N SER A 28 5.76 -3.75 12.71
CA SER A 28 6.15 -4.77 11.72
C SER A 28 5.06 -5.04 10.68
N PHE A 29 3.80 -4.75 11.01
CA PHE A 29 2.70 -4.80 10.04
C PHE A 29 2.72 -3.64 9.04
N HIS A 30 3.32 -2.49 9.37
CA HIS A 30 3.40 -1.34 8.47
C HIS A 30 4.15 -1.66 7.15
N PRO A 31 5.43 -2.07 7.16
CA PRO A 31 6.16 -2.34 5.92
C PRO A 31 5.57 -3.54 5.15
N LEU A 32 5.00 -4.53 5.85
CA LEU A 32 4.31 -5.66 5.23
C LEU A 32 3.06 -5.21 4.46
N LEU A 33 2.16 -4.48 5.12
CA LEU A 33 0.90 -4.03 4.52
C LEU A 33 1.13 -3.00 3.41
N MET A 34 2.08 -2.10 3.57
CA MET A 34 2.45 -1.14 2.53
C MET A 34 3.00 -1.85 1.29
N THR A 35 3.88 -2.84 1.47
CA THR A 35 4.44 -3.62 0.37
C THR A 35 3.37 -4.46 -0.33
N LEU A 36 2.50 -5.12 0.43
CA LEU A 36 1.40 -5.91 -0.13
C LEU A 36 0.44 -5.05 -0.95
N SER A 37 0.08 -3.86 -0.45
CA SER A 37 -0.78 -2.91 -1.16
C SER A 37 -0.14 -2.39 -2.45
N PHE A 38 1.06 -1.80 -2.36
CA PHE A 38 1.66 -1.12 -3.51
C PHE A 38 2.27 -2.08 -4.53
N THR A 39 2.90 -3.16 -4.10
CA THR A 39 3.58 -4.08 -5.02
C THR A 39 2.66 -5.20 -5.50
N GLY A 40 1.79 -5.72 -4.64
CA GLY A 40 0.87 -6.80 -5.00
C GLY A 40 -0.42 -6.27 -5.63
N LEU A 41 -1.27 -5.68 -4.79
CA LEU A 41 -2.64 -5.33 -5.17
C LEU A 41 -2.71 -4.22 -6.24
N MET A 42 -1.92 -3.15 -6.09
CA MET A 42 -1.89 -2.06 -7.08
C MET A 42 -1.43 -2.55 -8.46
N THR A 43 -0.44 -3.45 -8.51
CA THR A 43 0.03 -4.05 -9.77
C THR A 43 -1.10 -4.79 -10.48
N GLU A 44 -1.88 -5.61 -9.77
CA GLU A 44 -3.04 -6.28 -10.39
C GLU A 44 -4.15 -5.31 -10.77
N GLY A 45 -4.36 -4.25 -9.99
CA GLY A 45 -5.29 -3.16 -10.31
C GLY A 45 -4.97 -2.47 -11.63
N LEU A 46 -3.68 -2.18 -11.89
CA LEU A 46 -3.20 -1.58 -13.14
C LEU A 46 -3.31 -2.55 -14.32
N PHE A 47 -3.01 -3.83 -14.10
CA PHE A 47 -3.08 -4.85 -15.15
C PHE A 47 -4.51 -5.33 -15.46
N MET A 48 -5.53 -4.92 -14.68
CA MET A 48 -6.91 -5.39 -14.83
C MET A 48 -7.51 -5.15 -16.23
N PHE A 49 -7.17 -4.03 -16.86
CA PHE A 49 -7.63 -3.69 -18.21
C PHE A 49 -6.70 -4.17 -19.32
N SER A 50 -5.53 -4.71 -18.98
CA SER A 50 -4.60 -5.28 -19.94
C SER A 50 -5.06 -6.66 -20.41
N LYS A 51 -4.79 -7.00 -21.67
CA LYS A 51 -5.04 -8.36 -22.21
C LYS A 51 -4.27 -9.45 -21.46
N SER A 52 -3.15 -9.10 -20.82
CA SER A 52 -2.35 -10.01 -20.00
C SER A 52 -2.74 -10.00 -18.50
N GLY A 53 -3.80 -9.28 -18.14
CA GLY A 53 -4.36 -9.23 -16.78
C GLY A 53 -5.13 -10.50 -16.42
N LEU A 54 -5.33 -10.72 -15.11
CA LEU A 54 -6.10 -11.87 -14.58
C LEU A 54 -7.53 -11.94 -15.16
N ALA A 55 -8.15 -10.78 -15.44
CA ALA A 55 -9.47 -10.68 -16.05
C ALA A 55 -9.44 -10.27 -17.54
N GLY A 56 -8.30 -10.45 -18.23
CA GLY A 56 -8.07 -9.98 -19.60
C GLY A 56 -9.03 -10.51 -20.66
N ASN A 57 -9.78 -11.59 -20.36
CA ASN A 57 -10.79 -12.19 -21.23
C ASN A 57 -12.25 -12.02 -20.72
N GLN A 58 -12.45 -11.30 -19.60
CA GLN A 58 -13.76 -11.08 -19.00
C GLN A 58 -14.51 -9.90 -19.63
N LEU A 59 -15.82 -9.79 -19.40
CA LEU A 59 -16.61 -8.61 -19.79
C LEU A 59 -16.05 -7.33 -19.15
N HIS A 60 -16.21 -6.20 -19.85
CA HIS A 60 -15.78 -4.90 -19.36
C HIS A 60 -16.35 -4.57 -17.98
N SER A 61 -17.64 -4.83 -17.77
CA SER A 61 -18.31 -4.64 -16.47
C SER A 61 -17.62 -5.40 -15.33
N THR A 62 -17.25 -6.68 -15.56
CA THR A 62 -16.53 -7.50 -14.58
C THR A 62 -15.14 -6.93 -14.26
N ARG A 63 -14.43 -6.40 -15.26
CA ARG A 63 -13.10 -5.78 -15.06
C ARG A 63 -13.18 -4.50 -14.25
N VAL A 64 -14.17 -3.65 -14.54
CA VAL A 64 -14.44 -2.44 -13.75
C VAL A 64 -14.75 -2.83 -12.31
N THR A 65 -15.58 -3.86 -12.10
CA THR A 65 -15.93 -4.33 -10.75
C THR A 65 -14.71 -4.82 -9.97
N ALA A 66 -13.90 -5.68 -10.60
CA ALA A 66 -12.67 -6.16 -9.98
C ALA A 66 -11.68 -5.03 -9.69
N HIS A 67 -11.56 -4.05 -10.59
CA HIS A 67 -10.65 -2.91 -10.42
C HIS A 67 -11.01 -2.07 -9.17
N TRP A 68 -12.28 -1.65 -9.01
CA TRP A 68 -12.64 -0.84 -7.84
C TRP A 68 -12.56 -1.63 -6.53
N LEU A 69 -12.88 -2.93 -6.54
CA LEU A 69 -12.70 -3.81 -5.37
C LEU A 69 -11.23 -3.90 -4.97
N ILE A 70 -10.31 -4.07 -5.93
CA ILE A 70 -8.88 -4.08 -5.65
C ILE A 70 -8.41 -2.73 -5.10
N LEU A 71 -8.89 -1.61 -5.64
CA LEU A 71 -8.55 -0.29 -5.10
C LEU A 71 -9.06 -0.09 -3.67
N LEU A 72 -10.24 -0.62 -3.32
CA LEU A 72 -10.71 -0.62 -1.93
C LEU A 72 -9.82 -1.46 -1.01
N CYS A 73 -9.39 -2.64 -1.46
CA CYS A 73 -8.45 -3.46 -0.69
C CYS A 73 -7.10 -2.73 -0.51
N VAL A 74 -6.58 -2.07 -1.55
CA VAL A 74 -5.38 -1.24 -1.47
C VAL A 74 -5.56 -0.13 -0.43
N ALA A 75 -6.66 0.62 -0.51
CA ALA A 75 -6.95 1.71 0.42
C ALA A 75 -7.05 1.23 1.87
N ALA A 76 -7.74 0.10 2.11
CA ALA A 76 -7.87 -0.49 3.42
C ALA A 76 -6.51 -0.94 3.99
N ALA A 77 -5.75 -1.74 3.24
CA ALA A 77 -4.44 -2.23 3.70
C ALA A 77 -3.43 -1.09 3.90
N HIS A 78 -3.48 -0.05 3.06
CA HIS A 78 -2.68 1.16 3.23
C HIS A 78 -3.09 1.91 4.51
N GLY A 79 -4.39 2.10 4.75
CA GLY A 79 -4.91 2.72 5.97
C GLY A 79 -4.49 1.98 7.23
N PHE A 80 -4.57 0.65 7.24
CA PHE A 80 -4.08 -0.17 8.36
C PHE A 80 -2.57 -0.08 8.55
N GLY A 81 -1.80 -0.06 7.46
CA GLY A 81 -0.36 0.18 7.51
C GLY A 81 -0.02 1.53 8.14
N TYR A 82 -0.76 2.59 7.82
CA TYR A 82 -0.58 3.90 8.45
C TYR A 82 -1.01 3.93 9.92
N ALA A 83 -2.14 3.32 10.24
CA ALA A 83 -2.59 3.22 11.62
C ALA A 83 -1.54 2.52 12.50
N ALA A 84 -0.93 1.44 11.99
CA ALA A 84 0.10 0.69 12.70
C ALA A 84 1.33 1.54 13.06
N ILE A 85 1.82 2.38 12.15
CA ILE A 85 2.92 3.29 12.44
C ILE A 85 2.48 4.45 13.36
N TYR A 86 1.29 5.00 13.14
CA TYR A 86 0.75 6.10 13.96
C TYR A 86 0.61 5.69 15.43
N TYR A 87 -0.04 4.56 15.71
CA TYR A 87 -0.19 4.04 17.07
C TYR A 87 1.16 3.68 17.70
N THR A 88 2.10 3.13 16.92
CA THR A 88 3.44 2.85 17.44
C THR A 88 4.16 4.14 17.86
N LYS A 89 4.08 5.19 17.06
CA LYS A 89 4.74 6.48 17.38
C LYS A 89 4.11 7.15 18.59
N GLU A 90 2.79 7.13 18.68
CA GLU A 90 2.03 7.65 19.81
C GLU A 90 2.42 6.96 21.13
N PHE A 91 2.40 5.63 21.16
CA PHE A 91 2.73 4.85 22.36
C PHE A 91 4.20 5.04 22.80
N ASN A 92 5.12 5.24 21.86
CA ASN A 92 6.54 5.43 22.14
C ASN A 92 6.93 6.89 22.39
N ASN A 93 5.98 7.83 22.44
CA ASN A 93 6.23 9.28 22.55
C ASN A 93 7.28 9.78 21.55
N LYS A 94 7.30 9.19 20.35
CA LYS A 94 8.24 9.57 19.30
C LYS A 94 7.59 10.67 18.45
N PRO A 95 8.33 11.72 18.06
CA PRO A 95 7.80 12.73 17.17
C PRO A 95 7.30 12.09 15.88
N HIS A 96 6.04 12.42 15.55
CA HIS A 96 5.44 12.08 14.27
C HIS A 96 6.18 12.85 13.17
N ILE A 97 6.39 12.23 12.02
CA ILE A 97 6.86 12.92 10.80
C ILE A 97 8.26 13.56 10.92
N THR A 98 9.28 12.76 11.22
CA THR A 98 10.66 13.25 11.34
C THR A 98 11.55 12.87 10.15
N SER A 99 11.07 12.01 9.28
CA SER A 99 11.82 11.53 8.12
C SER A 99 11.25 12.08 6.81
N TRP A 100 12.12 12.27 5.80
CA TRP A 100 11.71 12.58 4.42
C TRP A 100 10.70 11.57 3.85
N HIS A 101 10.71 10.34 4.37
CA HIS A 101 9.76 9.28 4.05
C HIS A 101 8.36 9.56 4.61
N ASP A 102 8.24 10.13 5.81
CA ASP A 102 6.96 10.56 6.39
C ASP A 102 6.44 11.88 5.75
N LEU A 103 7.35 12.79 5.32
CA LEU A 103 7.01 14.10 4.74
C LEU A 103 6.26 14.01 3.41
N HIS A 104 6.53 12.99 2.59
CA HIS A 104 5.86 12.80 1.30
C HIS A 104 4.33 12.67 1.40
N ASN A 105 3.80 12.40 2.61
CA ASN A 105 2.36 12.30 2.85
C ASN A 105 1.71 13.61 3.32
N TYR A 106 2.49 14.63 3.70
CA TYR A 106 2.00 15.88 4.29
C TYR A 106 1.94 17.05 3.32
N ALA A 107 2.60 16.98 2.16
CA ALA A 107 2.57 18.06 1.16
C ALA A 107 1.15 18.37 0.64
N GLY A 108 0.18 17.46 0.80
CA GLY A 108 -1.24 17.69 0.52
C GLY A 108 -2.07 18.27 1.67
N GLN A 109 -1.62 18.18 2.94
CA GLN A 109 -2.38 18.65 4.11
C GLN A 109 -1.90 20.02 4.63
N SER A 110 -0.62 20.37 4.48
CA SER A 110 -0.07 21.65 4.96
C SER A 110 -0.58 22.87 4.18
N ALA A 111 -0.98 22.71 2.92
CA ALA A 111 -1.58 23.78 2.11
C ALA A 111 -2.93 24.28 2.67
N LYS A 112 -3.62 23.50 3.52
CA LYS A 112 -4.87 23.91 4.18
C LYS A 112 -4.66 24.65 5.50
N MET A 113 -3.50 24.53 6.14
CA MET A 113 -3.20 25.22 7.40
C MET A 113 -2.61 26.63 7.20
N LEU A 114 -2.01 26.90 6.04
CA LEU A 114 -1.42 28.21 5.70
C LEU A 114 -2.44 29.25 5.20
N HIS A 115 -3.72 28.88 5.07
CA HIS A 115 -4.83 29.79 4.76
C HIS A 115 -5.66 30.18 5.99
N GLN A 116 -5.24 29.78 7.19
CA GLN A 116 -5.90 30.13 8.46
C GLN A 116 -5.11 31.13 9.32
N TYR A 117 -4.12 31.81 8.74
CA TYR A 117 -3.45 32.97 9.33
C TYR A 117 -3.41 34.12 8.33
#